data_AF-A0A354DIM3-F1
#
_entry.id   AF-A0A354DIM3-F1
#
_cell.length_a   1.000
_cell.length_b   1.000
_cell.length_c   1.000
_cell.angle_alpha   90.00
_cell.angle_beta   90.00
_cell.angle_gamma   90.00
#
_symmetry.space_group_name_H-M   'P 1'
#
loop_
_entity.id
_entity.type
_entity.pdbx_description
1 polymer ?
#
loop_
_entity_poly.entity_id
_entity_poly.type
_entity_poly.pdbx_seq_one_letter_code
_entity_poly.pdbx_strand_id
1 'polypeptide(L)'
;GAEYRGKAVVLTTGTYLRGKIIIGDLQYESGPNNMKPSVKLSHHLKELGLELVRFKTGTPPRVYGSTIDYDKTEIQPGDQAPRAFS
;
A
#
# COMPACT_ATOMS: atom_id res chain seq x y z
N GLY A 1 -9.46 -1.38 -26.55
CA GLY A 1 -8.29 -1.03 -25.71
C GLY A 1 -7.20 -0.43 -26.59
N ALA A 2 -6.06 -0.04 -26.02
CA ALA A 2 -4.88 0.47 -26.74
C ALA A 2 -3.67 -0.44 -26.48
N GLU A 3 -2.74 -0.52 -27.44
CA GLU A 3 -1.50 -1.29 -27.36
C GLU A 3 -0.30 -0.34 -27.30
N TYR A 4 0.58 -0.55 -26.33
CA TYR A 4 1.83 0.19 -26.18
C TYR A 4 2.98 -0.81 -26.15
N ARG A 5 4.01 -0.59 -26.98
CA ARG A 5 5.17 -1.48 -27.12
C ARG A 5 6.39 -0.90 -26.43
N GLY A 6 7.18 -1.75 -25.79
CA GLY A 6 8.45 -1.40 -25.16
C GLY A 6 9.41 -2.59 -25.20
N LYS A 7 10.72 -2.32 -25.16
CA LYS A 7 11.74 -3.38 -25.11
C LYS A 7 11.75 -4.15 -23.79
N ALA A 8 11.35 -3.48 -22.70
CA ALA A 8 11.22 -4.04 -21.36
C ALA A 8 10.11 -3.31 -20.60
N VAL A 9 9.50 -3.99 -19.62
CA VAL A 9 8.45 -3.44 -18.75
C VAL A 9 8.78 -3.81 -17.30
N VAL A 10 8.76 -2.84 -16.40
CA VAL A 10 8.95 -3.04 -14.95
C VAL A 10 7.59 -2.90 -14.26
N LEU A 11 7.19 -3.92 -13.50
CA LEU A 11 5.92 -3.93 -12.77
C LEU A 11 6.13 -3.57 -11.30
N THR A 12 5.61 -2.42 -10.87
CA THR A 12 5.69 -1.93 -9.48
C THR A 12 4.29 -1.65 -8.92
N THR A 13 3.42 -2.68 -8.93
CA THR A 13 1.99 -2.53 -8.61
C THR A 13 1.70 -2.18 -7.15
N GLY A 14 2.69 -2.23 -6.26
CA GLY A 14 2.51 -2.03 -4.83
C GLY A 14 1.37 -2.88 -4.27
N THR A 15 0.51 -2.28 -3.45
CA THR A 15 -0.65 -2.95 -2.84
C THR A 15 -1.92 -2.93 -3.71
N TYR A 16 -1.84 -2.55 -4.99
CA TYR A 16 -2.99 -2.46 -5.89
C TYR A 16 -3.37 -3.80 -6.54
N LEU A 17 -2.43 -4.72 -6.73
CA LEU A 17 -2.65 -5.97 -7.46
C LEU A 17 -3.60 -6.89 -6.67
N ARG A 18 -4.85 -7.00 -7.13
CA ARG A 18 -5.96 -7.64 -6.39
C ARG A 18 -5.99 -7.19 -4.92
N GLY A 19 -5.81 -5.88 -4.70
CA GLY A 19 -5.84 -5.26 -3.38
C GLY A 19 -7.18 -5.47 -2.69
N LYS A 20 -7.14 -5.71 -1.37
CA LYS A 20 -8.33 -5.91 -0.54
C LYS A 20 -8.14 -5.18 0.78
N ILE A 21 -9.12 -4.40 1.19
CA ILE A 21 -9.16 -3.75 2.50
C ILE A 21 -9.97 -4.63 3.45
N ILE A 22 -9.47 -4.78 4.68
CA ILE A 22 -10.05 -5.61 5.74
C ILE A 22 -10.15 -4.76 7.00
N ILE A 23 -11.36 -4.52 7.50
CA ILE A 23 -11.65 -3.76 8.71
C ILE A 23 -12.64 -4.57 9.56
N GLY A 24 -12.15 -5.31 10.54
CA GLY A 24 -12.96 -6.32 11.24
C GLY A 24 -13.53 -7.33 10.25
N ASP A 25 -14.86 -7.48 10.25
CA ASP A 25 -15.59 -8.34 9.32
C ASP A 25 -15.84 -7.68 7.95
N LEU A 26 -15.68 -6.36 7.85
CA LEU A 26 -15.85 -5.64 6.59
C LEU A 26 -14.67 -5.90 5.67
N GLN A 27 -14.99 -6.32 4.44
CA GLN A 27 -14.01 -6.75 3.45
C GLN A 27 -14.43 -6.30 2.05
N TYR A 28 -13.60 -5.52 1.37
CA TYR A 28 -13.90 -5.03 0.02
C TYR A 28 -12.64 -4.88 -0.84
N GLU A 29 -12.82 -5.03 -2.17
CA GLU A 29 -11.74 -4.86 -3.13
C GLU A 29 -11.40 -3.39 -3.28
N SER A 30 -10.15 -3.03 -3.00
CA SER A 30 -9.66 -1.66 -3.15
C SER A 30 -8.14 -1.62 -3.15
N GLY A 31 -7.58 -0.66 -3.88
CA GLY A 31 -6.21 -0.20 -3.65
C GLY A 31 -6.13 0.77 -2.47
N PRO A 32 -4.95 1.34 -2.20
CA PRO A 32 -4.79 2.45 -1.27
C PRO A 32 -5.79 3.58 -1.51
N ASN A 33 -6.28 4.20 -0.44
CA ASN A 33 -7.11 5.42 -0.47
C ASN A 33 -8.35 5.31 -1.38
N ASN A 34 -9.07 4.18 -1.32
CA ASN A 34 -10.29 3.92 -2.12
C ASN A 34 -10.08 3.95 -3.65
N MET A 35 -8.85 3.77 -4.13
CA MET A 35 -8.59 3.62 -5.55
C MET A 35 -9.01 2.24 -6.06
N LYS A 36 -9.30 2.12 -7.35
CA LYS A 36 -9.64 0.83 -7.97
C LYS A 36 -8.43 -0.11 -7.97
N PRO A 37 -8.59 -1.38 -7.57
CA PRO A 37 -7.50 -2.35 -7.62
C PRO A 37 -7.25 -2.83 -9.06
N SER A 38 -6.06 -3.34 -9.32
CA SER A 38 -5.72 -3.99 -10.58
C SER A 38 -6.05 -5.48 -10.50
N VAL A 39 -7.15 -5.89 -11.13
CA VAL A 39 -7.62 -7.29 -11.10
C VAL A 39 -7.13 -8.07 -12.32
N LYS A 40 -7.38 -7.57 -13.54
CA LYS A 40 -7.05 -8.26 -14.80
C LYS A 40 -5.56 -8.56 -14.96
N LEU A 41 -4.69 -7.65 -14.54
CA LEU A 41 -3.24 -7.86 -14.60
C LEU A 41 -2.81 -9.11 -13.80
N SER A 42 -3.42 -9.35 -12.64
CA SER A 42 -3.09 -10.55 -11.85
C SER A 42 -3.52 -11.84 -12.54
N HIS A 43 -4.62 -11.83 -13.29
CA HIS A 43 -5.05 -13.00 -14.07
C HIS A 43 -4.08 -13.28 -15.20
N HIS A 44 -3.71 -12.26 -15.97
CA HIS A 44 -2.74 -12.42 -17.06
C HIS A 44 -1.35 -12.88 -16.57
N LEU A 45 -0.89 -12.40 -15.41
CA LEU A 45 0.37 -12.88 -14.83
C LEU A 45 0.31 -14.38 -14.50
N LYS A 46 -0.83 -14.88 -14.01
CA LYS A 46 -1.02 -16.32 -13.80
C LYS A 46 -1.07 -17.11 -15.11
N GLU A 47 -1.74 -16.57 -16.13
CA GLU A 47 -1.80 -17.20 -17.47
C GLU A 47 -0.41 -17.30 -18.11
N LEU A 48 0.48 -16.36 -17.82
CA LEU A 48 1.89 -16.40 -18.22
C LEU A 48 2.75 -17.38 -17.39
N GLY A 49 2.16 -18.09 -16.43
CA GLY A 49 2.84 -19.11 -15.62
C GLY A 49 3.53 -18.57 -14.36
N LEU A 50 3.28 -17.32 -13.95
CA LEU A 50 3.81 -16.81 -12.69
C LEU A 50 2.98 -17.28 -11.49
N GLU A 51 3.65 -17.82 -10.48
CA GLU A 51 3.05 -18.10 -9.18
C GLU A 51 2.79 -16.80 -8.42
N LEU A 52 1.56 -16.64 -7.93
CA LEU A 52 1.15 -15.45 -7.18
C LEU A 52 0.68 -15.83 -5.77
N VAL A 53 1.29 -15.20 -4.77
CA VAL A 53 0.88 -15.27 -3.37
C VAL A 53 0.22 -13.97 -2.91
N ARG A 54 -0.46 -14.00 -1.76
CA ARG A 54 -1.07 -12.81 -1.15
C ARG A 54 -0.37 -12.48 0.16
N PHE A 55 0.13 -11.25 0.25
CA PHE A 55 0.61 -10.69 1.51
C PHE A 55 -0.44 -9.77 2.15
N LYS A 56 -0.31 -9.59 3.46
CA LYS A 56 -1.16 -8.71 4.26
C LYS A 56 -0.28 -7.83 5.12
N THR A 57 -0.54 -6.53 5.07
CA THR A 57 0.06 -5.53 5.95
C THR A 57 -1.04 -4.75 6.64
N GLY A 58 -0.77 -4.29 7.86
CA GLY A 58 -1.68 -3.44 8.63
C GLY A 58 -1.24 -1.98 8.60
N THR A 59 -2.20 -1.09 8.80
CA THR A 59 -1.94 0.34 8.96
C THR A 59 -2.74 0.82 10.17
N PRO A 60 -2.13 1.49 11.17
CA PRO A 60 -2.85 1.94 12.36
C PRO A 60 -3.94 2.98 12.02
N PRO A 61 -4.98 3.17 12.85
CA PRO A 61 -5.94 4.24 12.66
C PRO A 61 -5.25 5.62 12.71
N ARG A 62 -5.85 6.62 12.07
CA ARG A 62 -5.39 8.00 12.20
C ARG A 62 -6.22 8.70 13.26
N VAL A 63 -5.54 9.31 14.21
CA VAL A 63 -6.16 10.01 15.35
C VAL A 63 -6.05 11.51 15.16
N TYR A 64 -7.01 12.25 15.71
CA TYR A 64 -7.00 13.72 15.63
C TYR A 64 -6.06 14.28 16.69
N GLY A 65 -5.02 15.00 16.26
CA GLY A 65 -3.89 15.33 17.14
C GLY A 65 -4.25 16.14 18.38
N SER A 66 -5.30 16.98 18.33
CA SER A 66 -5.75 17.80 19.47
C SER A 66 -6.56 17.02 20.52
N THR A 67 -6.90 15.75 20.26
CA THR A 67 -7.60 14.90 21.24
C THR A 67 -6.62 14.05 22.08
N ILE A 68 -5.31 14.27 21.91
CA ILE A 68 -4.26 13.53 22.60
C ILE A 68 -3.79 14.35 23.80
N ASP A 69 -3.73 13.70 24.97
CA ASP A 69 -3.15 14.25 26.19
C ASP A 69 -1.62 14.02 26.15
N TYR A 70 -0.88 15.01 25.63
CA TYR A 70 0.57 14.91 25.45
C TYR A 70 1.37 14.97 26.77
N ASP A 71 0.77 15.47 27.86
CA ASP A 71 1.43 15.50 29.18
C ASP A 71 1.67 14.08 29.73
N LYS A 72 0.96 13.07 29.18
CA LYS A 72 1.15 11.65 29.47
C LYS A 72 2.09 10.94 28.49
N THR A 73 2.74 11.67 27.59
CA THR A 73 3.64 11.11 26.57
C THR A 73 5.10 11.51 26.83
N GLU A 74 6.03 10.81 26.18
CA GLU A 74 7.46 11.13 26.21
C GLU A 74 7.88 11.81 24.90
N ILE A 75 8.64 12.90 24.99
CA ILE A 75 9.18 13.60 23.82
C ILE A 75 10.34 12.78 23.22
N GLN A 76 10.27 12.52 21.91
CA GLN A 76 11.34 11.87 21.13
C GLN A 76 11.89 12.88 20.11
N PRO A 77 12.94 13.66 20.45
CA PRO A 77 13.49 14.65 19.54
C PRO A 77 14.28 13.99 18.41
N GLY A 78 14.37 14.66 17.26
CA GLY A 78 15.30 14.26 16.20
C GLY A 78 16.76 14.50 16.58
N ASP A 79 17.68 14.06 15.71
CA ASP A 79 19.11 14.31 15.88
C ASP A 79 19.43 15.82 15.90
N GLN A 80 20.34 16.24 16.78
CA GLN A 80 20.79 17.64 16.90
C GLN A 80 21.45 18.16 15.63
N ALA A 81 22.21 17.31 14.96
CA ALA A 81 22.73 17.55 13.62
C ALA A 81 21.90 16.74 12.63
N PRO A 82 21.04 17.37 11.80
CA PRO A 82 20.21 16.66 10.85
C PRO A 82 21.04 15.87 9.86
N ARG A 83 20.62 14.65 9.56
CA ARG A 83 21.23 13.82 8.53
C ARG A 83 20.45 13.94 7.24
N ALA A 84 21.17 14.05 6.12
CA ALA A 84 20.57 13.94 4.81
C ALA A 84 20.26 12.47 4.48
N PHE A 85 19.21 12.25 3.70
CA PHE A 85 18.91 10.94 3.11
C PHE A 85 19.78 10.62 1.89
N SER A 86 20.48 11.63 1.35
CA SER A 86 21.28 11.57 0.13
C SER A 86 22.77 11.77 0.40
#